data_AF-A0A9X0HHU5-F1
#
_entry.id   AF-A0A9X0HHU5-F1
#
_cell.length_a   1.000
_cell.length_b   1.000
_cell.length_c   1.000
_cell.angle_alpha   90.00
_cell.angle_beta   90.00
_cell.angle_gamma   90.00
#
_symmetry.space_group_name_H-M   'P 1'
#
loop_
_entity.id
_entity.type
_entity.pdbx_description
1 polymer ?
#
loop_
_entity_poly.entity_id
_entity_poly.type
_entity_poly.pdbx_seq_one_letter_code
_entity_poly.pdbx_strand_id
1 'polypeptide(L)'
;MAGLLCWQLPSVAQTEKGSKLIGLSVGDLNYERPNNGYSTLSARFMPSAGVFVLDNLALGAGLDLAYSRYQFGQASNASFSDRTLQYGLAPFARYYFLGSERHKLFGQLTASASHISARRVTESSAGEKTPTSKVAACLATVLRWATTTSLPPTPR
;
A
#
# COMPACT_ATOMS: atom_id res chain seq x y z
N MET A 1 10.94 -59.64 -22.60
CA MET A 1 11.24 -58.20 -22.79
C MET A 1 9.94 -57.47 -23.07
N ALA A 2 9.26 -56.96 -22.04
CA ALA A 2 8.08 -56.11 -22.20
C ALA A 2 8.45 -54.76 -21.58
N GLY A 3 8.92 -53.85 -22.43
CA GLY A 3 9.24 -52.49 -22.03
C GLY A 3 7.95 -51.74 -21.75
N LEU A 4 7.70 -51.48 -20.47
CA LEU A 4 6.65 -50.58 -20.01
C LEU A 4 7.04 -49.15 -20.40
N LEU A 5 6.60 -48.74 -21.59
CA LEU A 5 6.73 -47.39 -22.12
C LEU A 5 5.75 -46.49 -21.33
N CYS A 6 6.13 -46.15 -20.10
CA CYS A 6 5.39 -45.19 -19.28
C CYS A 6 5.59 -43.82 -19.92
N TRP A 7 4.57 -43.31 -20.62
CA TRP A 7 4.53 -41.93 -21.09
C TRP A 7 4.81 -41.00 -19.91
N GLN A 8 6.00 -40.40 -19.89
CA GLN A 8 6.34 -39.32 -18.99
C GLN A 8 5.53 -38.10 -19.43
N LEU A 9 4.30 -38.00 -18.92
CA LEU A 9 3.58 -36.73 -18.94
C LEU A 9 4.46 -35.74 -18.15
N PRO A 10 4.80 -34.57 -18.72
CA PRO A 10 5.56 -33.58 -17.98
C PRO A 10 4.78 -33.29 -16.70
N SER A 11 5.47 -33.33 -15.57
CA SER A 11 4.88 -33.09 -14.26
C SER A 11 4.43 -31.63 -14.17
N VAL A 12 3.20 -31.36 -14.59
CA VAL A 12 2.55 -30.04 -14.54
C VAL A 12 1.83 -29.87 -13.20
N ALA A 13 2.07 -30.72 -12.19
CA ALA A 13 1.37 -30.77 -10.90
C ALA A 13 1.26 -29.42 -10.17
N GLN A 14 2.23 -28.51 -10.35
CA GLN A 14 2.20 -27.18 -9.74
C GLN A 14 1.19 -26.23 -10.40
N THR A 15 0.78 -26.49 -11.64
CA THR A 15 -0.15 -25.65 -12.43
C THR A 15 -1.38 -26.44 -12.90
N GLU A 16 -1.76 -27.48 -12.16
CA GLU A 16 -3.00 -28.22 -12.34
C GLU A 16 -4.19 -27.50 -11.71
N LYS A 17 -5.38 -27.73 -12.25
CA LYS A 17 -6.64 -27.28 -11.66
C LYS A 17 -6.73 -27.65 -10.18
N GLY A 18 -7.07 -26.67 -9.34
CA GLY A 18 -7.22 -26.82 -7.89
C GLY A 18 -5.95 -26.54 -7.09
N SER A 19 -4.79 -26.46 -7.74
CA SER A 19 -3.55 -26.07 -7.07
C SER A 19 -3.62 -24.61 -6.59
N LYS A 20 -2.95 -24.33 -5.46
CA LYS A 20 -2.86 -22.98 -4.88
C LYS A 20 -1.54 -22.35 -5.28
N LEU A 21 -1.59 -21.09 -5.70
CA LEU A 21 -0.44 -20.26 -5.97
C LEU A 21 -0.30 -19.25 -4.84
N ILE A 22 0.84 -19.26 -4.17
CA ILE A 22 1.20 -18.25 -3.17
C ILE A 22 2.48 -17.59 -3.66
N GLY A 23 2.48 -16.27 -3.78
CA GLY A 23 3.63 -15.50 -4.22
C GLY A 23 3.86 -14.33 -3.30
N LEU A 24 5.11 -14.06 -2.96
CA LEU A 24 5.51 -12.87 -2.25
C LEU A 24 6.54 -12.11 -3.07
N SER A 25 6.31 -10.83 -3.31
CA SER A 25 7.26 -9.96 -3.98
C SER A 25 7.58 -8.75 -3.10
N VAL A 26 8.85 -8.36 -3.08
CA VAL A 26 9.34 -7.15 -2.42
C VAL A 26 10.05 -6.33 -3.48
N GLY A 27 9.74 -5.04 -3.57
CA GLY A 27 10.24 -4.14 -4.61
C GLY A 27 10.41 -2.71 -4.12
N ASP A 28 10.86 -1.84 -5.02
CA ASP A 28 11.01 -0.39 -4.83
C ASP A 28 11.80 0.01 -3.55
N LEU A 29 12.80 -0.81 -3.19
CA LEU A 29 13.72 -0.57 -2.09
C LEU A 29 14.71 0.53 -2.47
N ASN A 30 14.38 1.78 -2.17
CA ASN A 30 15.26 2.92 -2.39
C ASN A 30 15.62 3.56 -1.06
N TYR A 31 16.91 3.75 -0.84
CA TYR A 31 17.44 4.53 0.27
C TYR A 31 18.40 5.57 -0.28
N GLU A 32 17.99 6.82 -0.21
CA GLU A 32 18.81 7.94 -0.65
C GLU A 32 19.04 8.89 0.52
N ARG A 33 20.31 9.30 0.69
CA ARG A 33 20.70 10.27 1.71
C ARG A 33 21.65 11.31 1.11
N PRO A 34 21.13 12.31 0.38
CA PRO A 34 21.93 13.42 -0.10
C PRO A 34 22.64 14.14 1.04
N ASN A 35 23.83 14.67 0.76
CA ASN A 35 24.66 15.40 1.74
C ASN A 35 23.98 16.67 2.29
N ASN A 36 22.85 17.08 1.70
CA ASN A 36 22.08 18.28 2.04
C ASN A 36 20.97 18.00 3.10
N GLY A 37 21.06 16.89 3.84
CA GLY A 37 20.14 16.58 4.95
C GLY A 37 18.78 16.01 4.54
N TYR A 38 18.55 15.74 3.25
CA TYR A 38 17.37 15.02 2.78
C TYR A 38 17.55 13.51 3.00
N SER A 39 16.48 12.79 3.33
CA SER A 39 16.50 11.33 3.23
C SER A 39 15.18 10.78 2.69
N THR A 40 15.29 9.82 1.79
CA THR A 40 14.16 9.12 1.19
C THR A 40 14.33 7.64 1.47
N LEU A 41 13.29 7.03 2.03
CA LEU A 41 13.19 5.57 2.19
C LEU A 41 11.87 5.11 1.57
N SER A 42 11.93 4.29 0.54
CA SER A 42 10.76 3.61 -0.02
C SER A 42 10.92 2.10 0.07
N ALA A 43 9.83 1.40 0.33
CA ALA A 43 9.75 -0.04 0.25
C ALA A 43 8.33 -0.47 -0.15
N ARG A 44 8.23 -1.49 -1.01
CA ARG A 44 6.96 -2.04 -1.46
C ARG A 44 6.92 -3.55 -1.21
N PHE A 45 5.79 -4.02 -0.70
CA PHE A 45 5.54 -5.40 -0.30
C PHE A 45 4.23 -5.87 -0.95
N MET A 46 4.32 -6.91 -1.76
CA MET A 46 3.23 -7.40 -2.61
C MET A 46 3.00 -8.90 -2.40
N PRO A 47 2.31 -9.32 -1.32
CA PRO A 47 1.86 -10.69 -1.16
C PRO A 47 0.68 -10.96 -2.09
N SER A 48 0.65 -12.16 -2.65
CA SER A 48 -0.35 -12.60 -3.62
C SER A 48 -0.76 -14.05 -3.37
N ALA A 49 -2.04 -14.31 -3.56
CA ALA A 49 -2.60 -15.65 -3.48
C ALA A 49 -3.56 -15.86 -4.65
N GLY A 50 -3.56 -17.06 -5.21
CA GLY A 50 -4.42 -17.45 -6.31
C GLY A 50 -4.65 -18.96 -6.33
N VAL A 51 -5.59 -19.36 -7.17
CA VAL A 51 -5.96 -20.76 -7.40
C VAL A 51 -6.00 -21.03 -8.89
N PHE A 52 -5.54 -22.21 -9.28
CA PHE A 52 -5.66 -22.67 -10.66
C PHE A 52 -7.08 -23.13 -10.93
N VAL A 53 -7.81 -22.39 -11.76
CA VAL A 53 -9.21 -22.72 -12.11
C VAL A 53 -9.26 -23.72 -13.26
N LEU A 54 -8.28 -23.62 -14.15
CA LEU A 54 -8.01 -24.56 -15.23
C LEU A 54 -6.52 -24.89 -15.23
N ASP A 55 -6.15 -25.95 -15.94
CA ASP A 55 -4.75 -26.28 -16.16
C ASP A 55 -4.05 -25.08 -16.81
N ASN A 56 -2.94 -24.66 -16.20
CA ASN A 56 -2.14 -23.50 -16.60
C ASN A 56 -2.83 -22.12 -16.48
N LEU A 57 -4.04 -22.01 -15.92
CA LEU A 57 -4.72 -20.73 -15.67
C LEU A 57 -4.96 -20.51 -14.17
N ALA A 58 -4.25 -19.54 -13.59
CA ALA A 58 -4.44 -19.09 -12.22
C ALA A 58 -5.23 -17.78 -12.16
N LEU A 59 -6.22 -17.73 -11.27
CA LEU A 59 -6.89 -16.49 -10.88
C LEU A 59 -6.57 -16.21 -9.41
N GLY A 60 -6.33 -14.95 -9.08
CA GLY A 60 -5.96 -14.58 -7.72
C GLY A 60 -6.08 -13.09 -7.46
N ALA A 61 -5.67 -12.70 -6.27
CA ALA A 61 -5.52 -11.30 -5.90
C ALA A 61 -4.26 -11.11 -5.06
N GLY A 62 -3.60 -9.97 -5.28
CA GLY A 62 -2.52 -9.48 -4.45
C GLY A 62 -2.97 -8.34 -3.56
N LEU A 63 -2.31 -8.20 -2.42
CA LEU A 63 -2.32 -6.96 -1.67
C LEU A 63 -1.07 -6.18 -2.07
N ASP A 64 -1.22 -4.88 -2.24
CA ASP A 64 -0.13 -3.97 -2.54
C ASP A 64 0.06 -3.04 -1.36
N LEU A 65 1.18 -3.19 -0.64
CA LEU A 65 1.53 -2.37 0.52
C LEU A 65 2.80 -1.60 0.19
N ALA A 66 2.72 -0.29 0.12
CA ALA A 66 3.90 0.54 -0.06
C ALA A 66 4.05 1.53 1.10
N TYR A 67 5.28 1.66 1.56
CA TYR A 67 5.67 2.63 2.58
C TYR A 67 6.75 3.53 2.01
N SER A 68 6.55 4.83 2.13
CA SER A 68 7.55 5.83 1.78
C SER A 68 7.68 6.88 2.87
N ARG A 69 8.92 7.22 3.20
CA ARG A 69 9.25 8.28 4.13
C ARG A 69 10.20 9.26 3.46
N TYR A 70 9.81 10.53 3.53
CA TYR A 70 10.63 11.65 3.11
C TYR A 70 10.98 12.50 4.33
N GLN A 71 12.25 12.80 4.50
CA GLN A 71 12.76 13.77 5.48
C GLN A 71 13.39 14.94 4.74
N PHE A 72 12.97 16.15 5.07
CA PHE A 72 13.58 17.38 4.56
C PHE A 72 14.55 17.96 5.60
N GLY A 73 15.81 18.12 5.20
CA GLY A 73 16.87 18.71 6.04
C GLY A 73 16.89 20.23 5.96
N GLN A 74 16.68 20.87 7.11
CA GLN A 74 16.96 22.26 7.48
C GLN A 74 17.13 23.32 6.37
N ALA A 75 16.09 24.16 6.20
CA ALA A 75 16.27 25.54 5.75
C ALA A 75 16.15 26.57 6.89
N SER A 76 15.45 26.25 7.99
CA SER A 76 15.22 27.17 9.12
C SER A 76 14.42 26.48 10.23
N ASN A 77 15.09 25.93 11.26
CA ASN A 77 14.56 25.44 12.56
C ASN A 77 13.33 24.50 12.59
N ALA A 78 12.80 24.05 11.45
CA ALA A 78 11.69 23.12 11.36
C ALA A 78 12.09 21.89 10.56
N SER A 79 12.00 20.72 11.18
CA SER A 79 12.15 19.42 10.53
C SER A 79 10.78 18.94 10.08
N PHE A 80 10.64 18.67 8.77
CA PHE A 80 9.41 18.12 8.20
C PHE A 80 9.66 16.66 7.80
N SER A 81 8.88 15.75 8.38
CA SER A 81 8.86 14.35 7.96
C SER A 81 7.49 14.01 7.39
N ASP A 82 7.48 13.69 6.10
CA ASP A 82 6.28 13.18 5.42
C ASP A 82 6.33 11.66 5.38
N ARG A 83 5.24 11.03 5.83
CA ARG A 83 5.07 9.57 5.81
C ARG A 83 3.87 9.25 4.93
N THR A 84 4.12 8.42 3.92
CA THR A 84 3.11 7.96 2.99
C THR A 84 2.92 6.46 3.16
N LEU A 85 1.69 6.05 3.42
CA LEU A 85 1.26 4.66 3.45
C LEU A 85 0.28 4.45 2.29
N GLN A 86 0.58 3.48 1.46
CA GLN A 86 -0.28 3.04 0.37
C GLN A 86 -0.67 1.59 0.62
N TYR A 87 -1.95 1.31 0.48
CA TYR A 87 -2.49 -0.04 0.52
C TYR A 87 -3.50 -0.22 -0.62
N GLY A 88 -3.47 -1.37 -1.27
CA GLY A 88 -4.31 -1.65 -2.42
C GLY A 88 -4.59 -3.13 -2.60
N LEU A 89 -5.58 -3.41 -3.44
CA LEU A 89 -5.94 -4.74 -3.88
C LEU A 89 -5.71 -4.84 -5.39
N ALA A 90 -5.11 -5.95 -5.82
CA ALA A 90 -4.73 -6.18 -7.19
C ALA A 90 -5.18 -7.58 -7.65
N PRO A 91 -6.45 -7.78 -8.05
CA PRO A 91 -6.87 -8.99 -8.75
C PRO A 91 -6.03 -9.23 -10.01
N PHE A 92 -5.66 -10.48 -10.25
CA PHE A 92 -4.87 -10.90 -11.40
C PHE A 92 -5.36 -12.22 -12.01
N ALA A 93 -5.14 -12.36 -13.31
CA ALA A 93 -5.26 -13.58 -14.07
C ALA A 93 -3.90 -13.91 -14.70
N ARG A 94 -3.37 -15.09 -14.45
CA ARG A 94 -2.06 -15.54 -14.95
C ARG A 94 -2.21 -16.83 -15.74
N TYR A 95 -1.73 -16.83 -16.98
CA TYR A 95 -1.76 -17.99 -17.88
C TYR A 95 -0.33 -18.44 -18.24
N TYR A 96 -0.08 -19.75 -18.21
CA TYR A 96 1.22 -20.36 -18.51
C TYR A 96 1.18 -21.02 -19.90
N PHE A 97 2.03 -20.57 -20.83
CA PHE A 97 1.93 -20.89 -22.28
C PHE A 97 2.63 -22.18 -22.73
N LEU A 98 3.11 -23.02 -21.82
CA LEU A 98 4.05 -24.14 -22.03
C LEU A 98 5.52 -23.71 -22.19
N GLY A 99 6.39 -24.43 -21.49
CA GLY A 99 7.85 -24.32 -21.47
C GLY A 99 8.43 -25.55 -20.76
N SER A 100 9.71 -25.84 -20.96
CA SER A 100 10.42 -26.98 -20.32
C SER A 100 10.14 -27.04 -18.82
N GLU A 101 10.19 -28.23 -18.20
CA GLU A 101 9.86 -28.46 -16.77
C GLU A 101 10.51 -27.47 -15.79
N ARG A 102 11.63 -26.84 -16.17
CA ARG A 102 12.36 -25.85 -15.36
C ARG A 102 12.02 -24.39 -15.64
N HIS A 103 11.51 -24.06 -16.82
CA HIS A 103 11.27 -22.67 -17.23
C HIS A 103 9.93 -22.56 -17.97
N LYS A 104 8.90 -22.07 -17.26
CA LYS A 104 7.60 -21.77 -17.83
C LYS A 104 7.45 -20.27 -18.06
N LEU A 105 7.17 -19.88 -19.29
CA LEU A 105 6.76 -18.53 -19.62
C LEU A 105 5.30 -18.34 -19.21
N PHE A 106 4.99 -17.16 -18.67
CA PHE A 106 3.64 -16.81 -18.26
C PHE A 106 3.28 -15.40 -18.69
N GLY A 107 2.01 -15.20 -19.02
CA GLY A 107 1.39 -13.88 -19.15
C GLY A 107 0.54 -13.60 -17.93
N GLN A 108 0.59 -12.37 -17.42
CA GLN A 108 -0.24 -11.95 -16.30
C GLN A 108 -0.97 -10.66 -16.64
N LEU A 109 -2.30 -10.68 -16.48
CA LEU A 109 -3.15 -9.51 -16.50
C LEU A 109 -3.50 -9.15 -15.06
N THR A 110 -3.26 -7.91 -14.66
CA THR A 110 -3.55 -7.42 -13.30
C THR A 110 -4.34 -6.13 -13.38
N ALA A 111 -5.39 -6.01 -12.57
CA ALA A 111 -6.08 -4.75 -12.34
C ALA A 111 -5.85 -4.37 -10.87
N SER A 112 -5.32 -3.18 -10.61
CA SER A 112 -4.97 -2.73 -9.25
C SER A 112 -5.71 -1.47 -8.87
N ALA A 113 -6.28 -1.46 -7.66
CA ALA A 113 -6.84 -0.27 -7.02
C ALA A 113 -6.13 -0.06 -5.68
N SER A 114 -5.61 1.15 -5.46
CA SER A 114 -4.86 1.48 -4.24
C SER A 114 -5.29 2.82 -3.66
N HIS A 115 -5.28 2.91 -2.33
CA HIS A 115 -5.49 4.13 -1.59
C HIS A 115 -4.17 4.61 -0.99
N ILE A 116 -3.92 5.92 -1.07
CA ILE A 116 -2.70 6.56 -0.58
C ILE A 116 -3.09 7.51 0.55
N SER A 117 -2.50 7.30 1.72
CA SER A 117 -2.63 8.19 2.88
C SER A 117 -1.28 8.82 3.18
N ALA A 118 -1.21 10.14 3.05
CA ALA A 118 -0.04 10.92 3.44
C ALA A 118 -0.32 11.61 4.79
N ARG A 119 0.53 11.36 5.79
CA ARG A 119 0.55 12.12 7.05
C ARG A 119 1.83 12.93 7.12
N ARG A 120 1.66 14.25 7.26
CA ARG A 120 2.75 15.15 7.62
C ARG A 120 2.95 15.13 9.11
N VAL A 121 4.16 14.78 9.56
CA VAL A 121 4.55 14.93 10.96
C VAL A 121 5.53 16.08 11.02
N THR A 122 5.07 17.21 11.58
CA THR A 122 5.93 18.34 11.93
C THR A 122 6.49 18.04 13.31
N GLU A 123 7.75 17.61 13.37
CA GLU A 123 8.48 17.55 14.65
C GLU A 123 8.92 18.98 14.98
N SER A 124 8.02 19.73 15.62
CA SER A 124 8.41 20.94 16.32
C SER A 124 8.97 20.50 17.68
N SER A 125 10.25 20.77 17.92
CA SER A 125 10.88 20.64 19.24
C SER A 125 10.31 21.71 20.19
N ALA A 126 9.04 21.59 20.53
CA ALA A 126 8.39 22.27 21.64
C ALA A 126 7.23 21.36 22.05
N GLY A 127 7.39 20.71 23.20
CA GLY A 127 6.44 19.71 23.67
C GLY A 127 5.07 20.31 23.92
N GLU A 128 4.05 19.80 23.25
CA GLU A 128 2.69 19.77 23.79
C GLU A 128 1.91 18.62 23.14
N LYS A 129 1.55 17.62 23.95
CA LYS A 129 0.62 16.56 23.55
C LYS A 129 -0.79 17.12 23.69
N THR A 130 -1.45 17.48 22.60
CA THR A 130 -2.88 17.86 22.64
C THR A 130 -3.75 16.71 22.13
N PRO A 131 -4.68 16.18 22.95
CA PRO A 131 -5.51 15.04 22.58
C PRO A 131 -6.62 15.44 21.60
N THR A 132 -6.77 14.61 20.58
CA THR A 132 -8.03 14.14 20.01
C THR A 132 -9.07 15.21 19.65
N SER A 133 -9.03 15.59 18.37
CA SER A 133 -10.12 16.20 17.62
C SER A 133 -11.42 15.43 17.79
N LYS A 134 -12.42 16.03 18.45
CA LYS A 134 -13.87 15.84 18.22
C LYS A 134 -14.69 16.62 19.26
N VAL A 135 -14.15 16.86 20.45
CA VAL A 135 -14.86 17.56 21.54
C VAL A 135 -14.80 19.10 21.39
N ALA A 136 -13.68 19.66 20.92
CA ALA A 136 -13.50 21.11 20.80
C ALA A 136 -14.42 21.77 19.75
N ALA A 137 -14.81 21.04 18.69
CA ALA A 137 -15.70 21.57 17.66
C ALA A 137 -17.15 21.77 18.16
N CYS A 138 -17.58 20.97 19.15
CA CYS A 138 -18.94 21.07 19.69
C CYS A 138 -19.10 22.30 20.60
N LEU A 139 -18.10 22.60 21.43
CA LEU A 139 -18.12 23.74 22.36
C LEU A 139 -18.07 25.10 21.65
N ALA A 140 -17.33 25.20 20.54
CA ALA A 140 -17.24 26.44 19.76
C ALA A 140 -18.56 26.82 19.07
N THR A 141 -19.41 25.84 18.76
CA THR A 141 -20.71 26.09 18.10
C THR A 141 -21.77 26.58 19.09
N VAL A 142 -21.75 26.09 20.33
CA VAL A 142 -22.71 26.51 21.38
C VAL A 142 -22.44 27.93 21.87
N LEU A 143 -21.18 28.33 22.05
CA LEU A 143 -20.86 29.69 22.52
C LEU A 143 -21.19 30.80 21.50
N ARG A 144 -21.29 30.47 20.20
CA ARG A 144 -21.53 31.45 19.14
C ARG A 144 -22.99 31.85 18.96
N TRP A 145 -23.92 31.10 19.57
CA TRP A 145 -25.35 31.43 19.60
C TRP A 145 -25.74 32.28 20.82
N ALA A 146 -24.91 32.32 21.87
CA ALA A 146 -25.24 33.00 23.12
C ALA A 146 -24.95 34.52 23.13
N THR A 147 -24.29 35.07 22.10
CA THR A 147 -23.80 36.46 22.10
C THR A 147 -24.55 37.42 21.17
N THR A 148 -25.59 36.96 20.45
CA THR A 148 -26.53 37.84 19.74
C THR A 148 -27.79 38.00 20.58
N THR A 149 -27.75 38.84 21.60
CA THR A 149 -28.91 39.57 22.15
C THR A 149 -28.44 40.43 23.31
N SER A 150 -28.08 41.68 23.03
CA SER A 150 -28.47 42.85 23.84
C SER A 150 -27.62 44.06 23.44
N LEU A 151 -28.28 45.09 22.92
CA LEU A 151 -28.10 46.49 23.32
C LEU A 151 -29.07 47.38 22.52
N PRO A 152 -30.01 48.09 23.18
CA PRO A 152 -30.85 49.08 22.52
C PRO A 152 -30.13 50.43 22.34
N PRO A 153 -30.56 51.28 21.38
CA PRO A 153 -29.94 52.57 21.11
C PRO A 153 -30.33 53.64 22.14
N THR A 154 -29.37 54.47 22.55
CA THR A 154 -29.54 55.66 23.41
C THR A 154 -30.13 56.83 22.62
N PRO A 155 -31.08 57.61 23.18
CA PRO A 155 -31.50 58.88 22.61
C PRO A 155 -30.62 60.05 23.08
N ARG A 156 -30.66 61.12 22.28
CA ARG A 156 -29.81 62.32 22.24
C ARG A 156 -29.63 63.06 23.55
#